data_AF-A0AA37K7G0-F1
#
_entry.id   AF-A0AA37K7G0-F1
#
_cell.length_a   1.000
_cell.length_b   1.000
_cell.length_c   1.000
_cell.angle_alpha   90.00
_cell.angle_beta   90.00
_cell.angle_gamma   90.00
#
_symmetry.space_group_name_H-M   'P 1'
#
loop_
_entity.id
_entity.type
_entity.pdbx_description
1 polymer ?
#
loop_
_entity_poly.entity_id
_entity_poly.type
_entity_poly.pdbx_seq_one_letter_code
_entity_poly.pdbx_strand_id
1 'polypeptide(L)'
;MKNIVATIQREQNRIIRNEEARTLIIQGVAGSGKTSIALHRIAYLLYAFQSKIYSKDILIISPNKVFADYISNVLPELGEETVPETSMEQVLSEVLNHKYKYLSFFKQVNELLTKPISDFIKRIEYKSSFDFIASLDRFILHIENHYFRAEDVKLTKHITVPAEFIEEQFHRFNRYPMRQRFEAMTDYILDMMKVQYAFTVTTTERNFLKKEIKRMFAGNNDLQVYKDFFAWAGKPELFKMR
;
A
#
# COMPACT_ATOMS: atom_id res chain seq x y z
N MET A 1 -23.51 1.66 -42.66
CA MET A 1 -22.25 1.66 -41.89
C MET A 1 -21.87 3.02 -41.29
N LYS A 2 -21.93 4.15 -42.04
CA LYS A 2 -21.54 5.49 -41.52
C LYS A 2 -22.25 5.92 -40.23
N ASN A 3 -23.56 5.65 -40.09
CA ASN A 3 -24.33 6.07 -38.92
C ASN A 3 -23.96 5.31 -37.63
N ILE A 4 -23.54 4.04 -37.74
CA ILE A 4 -23.16 3.21 -36.59
C ILE A 4 -21.79 3.68 -36.05
N VAL A 5 -20.82 3.90 -36.95
CA VAL A 5 -19.49 4.41 -36.58
C VAL A 5 -19.59 5.78 -35.91
N ALA A 6 -20.41 6.69 -36.46
CA ALA A 6 -20.63 8.01 -35.85
C ALA A 6 -21.27 7.94 -34.46
N THR A 7 -22.20 6.98 -34.24
CA THR A 7 -22.85 6.81 -32.94
C THR A 7 -21.88 6.24 -31.89
N ILE A 8 -21.09 5.23 -32.27
CA ILE A 8 -20.03 4.67 -31.41
C ILE A 8 -19.01 5.76 -31.02
N GLN A 9 -18.58 6.58 -31.98
CA GLN A 9 -17.67 7.70 -31.71
C GLN A 9 -18.27 8.74 -30.75
N ARG A 10 -19.58 9.03 -30.86
CA ARG A 10 -20.27 9.92 -29.91
C ARG A 10 -20.29 9.35 -28.50
N GLU A 11 -20.59 8.07 -28.34
CA GLU A 11 -20.61 7.41 -27.03
C GLU A 11 -19.22 7.39 -26.39
N GLN A 12 -18.19 7.04 -27.15
CA GLN A 12 -16.79 7.07 -26.70
C GLN A 12 -16.37 8.48 -26.29
N ASN A 13 -16.70 9.50 -27.10
CA ASN A 13 -16.38 10.89 -26.78
C ASN A 13 -17.10 11.39 -25.51
N ARG A 14 -18.33 10.93 -25.26
CA ARG A 14 -19.05 11.23 -24.00
C ARG A 14 -18.33 10.64 -22.79
N ILE A 15 -17.77 9.44 -22.92
CA ILE A 15 -16.97 8.81 -21.84
C ILE A 15 -15.65 9.58 -21.66
N ILE A 16 -14.96 9.92 -22.75
CA ILE A 16 -13.69 10.67 -22.72
C ILE A 16 -13.85 12.00 -22.01
N ARG A 17 -14.90 12.76 -22.33
CA ARG A 17 -15.15 14.12 -21.82
C ARG A 17 -15.98 14.19 -20.55
N ASN A 18 -16.25 13.07 -19.89
CA ASN A 18 -17.04 13.09 -18.66
C ASN A 18 -16.23 13.73 -17.52
N GLU A 19 -16.56 14.95 -17.11
CA GLU A 19 -15.84 15.65 -16.01
C GLU A 19 -16.58 15.57 -14.67
N GLU A 20 -17.86 15.18 -14.69
CA GLU A 20 -18.72 15.14 -13.52
C GLU A 20 -18.45 13.91 -12.63
N ALA A 21 -18.10 12.78 -13.24
CA ALA A 21 -17.88 11.53 -12.52
C ALA A 21 -16.49 11.53 -11.87
N ARG A 22 -16.46 11.55 -10.53
CA ARG A 22 -15.23 11.34 -9.76
C ARG A 22 -14.60 9.96 -9.99
N THR A 23 -15.43 8.93 -10.21
CA THR A 23 -15.01 7.57 -10.52
C THR A 23 -15.77 7.07 -11.73
N LEU A 24 -15.04 6.57 -12.73
CA LEU A 24 -15.59 6.13 -14.01
C LEU A 24 -15.18 4.68 -14.29
N ILE A 25 -16.15 3.80 -14.48
CA ILE A 25 -15.93 2.40 -14.84
C ILE A 25 -16.31 2.23 -16.31
N ILE A 26 -15.37 1.73 -17.13
CA ILE A 26 -15.58 1.51 -18.57
C ILE A 26 -15.69 0.01 -18.81
N GLN A 27 -16.90 -0.46 -19.10
CA GLN A 27 -17.19 -1.86 -19.40
C GLN A 27 -17.54 -2.03 -20.89
N GLY A 28 -17.03 -3.10 -21.50
CA GLY A 28 -17.30 -3.41 -22.91
C GLY A 28 -16.65 -4.71 -23.36
N VAL A 29 -17.13 -5.27 -24.47
CA VAL A 29 -16.63 -6.51 -25.07
C VAL A 29 -15.18 -6.38 -25.58
N ALA A 30 -14.54 -7.51 -25.90
CA ALA A 30 -13.21 -7.49 -26.53
C ALA A 30 -13.25 -6.67 -27.84
N GLY A 31 -12.19 -5.89 -28.09
CA GLY A 31 -12.12 -5.03 -29.29
C GLY A 31 -12.95 -3.74 -29.23
N SER A 32 -13.70 -3.45 -28.16
CA SER A 32 -14.54 -2.25 -28.07
C SER A 32 -13.77 -0.92 -27.85
N GLY A 33 -12.44 -0.94 -27.88
CA GLY A 33 -11.60 0.26 -27.74
C GLY A 33 -11.42 0.79 -26.31
N LYS A 34 -11.73 0.03 -25.26
CA LYS A 34 -11.65 0.49 -23.84
C LYS A 34 -10.31 1.16 -23.50
N THR A 35 -9.21 0.55 -23.90
CA THR A 35 -7.86 1.09 -23.67
C THR A 35 -7.67 2.43 -24.37
N SER A 36 -8.05 2.51 -25.65
CA SER A 36 -7.98 3.75 -26.42
C SER A 36 -8.85 4.86 -25.80
N ILE A 37 -10.07 4.54 -25.35
CA ILE A 37 -10.94 5.47 -24.63
C ILE A 37 -10.26 6.01 -23.37
N ALA A 38 -9.62 5.13 -22.58
CA ALA A 38 -8.92 5.55 -21.37
C ALA A 38 -7.72 6.48 -21.67
N LEU A 39 -6.94 6.20 -22.72
CA LEU A 39 -5.81 7.02 -23.11
C LEU A 39 -6.23 8.38 -23.68
N HIS A 40 -7.22 8.39 -24.56
CA HIS A 40 -7.78 9.66 -25.05
C HIS A 40 -8.42 10.47 -23.93
N ARG A 41 -8.97 9.83 -22.91
CA ARG A 41 -9.43 10.51 -21.69
C ARG A 41 -8.27 11.14 -20.93
N ILE A 42 -7.17 10.44 -20.73
CA ILE A 42 -5.97 11.01 -20.09
C ILE A 42 -5.49 12.24 -20.87
N ALA A 43 -5.32 12.12 -22.19
CA ALA A 43 -4.93 13.24 -23.05
C ALA A 43 -5.93 14.40 -22.97
N TYR A 44 -7.24 14.11 -22.99
CA TYR A 44 -8.26 15.14 -22.81
C TYR A 44 -8.13 15.87 -21.46
N LEU A 45 -7.90 15.14 -20.37
CA LEU A 45 -7.76 15.74 -19.03
C LEU A 45 -6.49 16.58 -18.93
N LEU A 46 -5.37 16.11 -19.48
CA LEU A 46 -4.12 16.88 -19.53
C LEU A 46 -4.30 18.16 -20.35
N TYR A 47 -4.96 18.10 -21.50
CA TYR A 47 -5.24 19.26 -22.32
C TYR A 47 -6.24 20.24 -21.66
N ALA A 48 -7.41 19.75 -21.26
CA ALA A 48 -8.49 20.58 -20.71
C ALA A 48 -8.13 21.20 -19.35
N PHE A 49 -7.28 20.51 -18.57
CA PHE A 49 -6.84 20.95 -17.24
C PHE A 49 -5.32 21.17 -17.15
N GLN A 50 -4.66 21.56 -18.24
CA GLN A 50 -3.20 21.76 -18.33
C GLN A 50 -2.59 22.72 -17.28
N SER A 51 -3.41 23.56 -16.65
CA SER A 51 -2.99 24.45 -15.55
C SER A 51 -3.12 23.83 -14.15
N LYS A 52 -3.66 22.60 -14.05
CA LYS A 52 -4.00 21.93 -12.78
C LYS A 52 -3.56 20.47 -12.72
N ILE A 53 -3.50 19.77 -13.85
CA ILE A 53 -3.13 18.36 -13.94
C ILE A 53 -1.91 18.26 -14.86
N TYR A 54 -0.85 17.64 -14.35
CA TYR A 54 0.36 17.35 -15.10
C TYR A 54 0.51 15.83 -15.29
N SER A 55 1.30 15.39 -16.26
CA SER A 55 1.52 13.95 -16.52
C SER A 55 2.01 13.19 -15.29
N LYS A 56 2.83 13.84 -14.44
CA LYS A 56 3.33 13.28 -13.16
C LYS A 56 2.25 13.03 -12.10
N ASP A 57 1.08 13.65 -12.23
CA ASP A 57 -0.04 13.51 -11.30
C ASP A 57 -0.95 12.33 -11.68
N ILE A 58 -0.68 11.68 -12.82
CA ILE A 58 -1.42 10.54 -13.35
C ILE A 58 -0.54 9.29 -13.16
N LEU A 59 -1.15 8.18 -12.74
CA LEU A 59 -0.50 6.88 -12.65
C LEU A 59 -1.33 5.84 -13.40
N ILE A 60 -0.69 5.13 -14.32
CA ILE A 60 -1.28 3.98 -14.99
C ILE A 60 -0.81 2.71 -14.29
N ILE A 61 -1.75 1.86 -13.87
CA ILE A 61 -1.47 0.54 -13.31
C ILE A 61 -1.88 -0.51 -14.34
N SER A 62 -0.91 -1.16 -14.97
CA SER A 62 -1.14 -2.17 -16.00
C SER A 62 -0.96 -3.60 -15.49
N PRO A 63 -1.57 -4.60 -16.16
CA PRO A 63 -1.47 -6.00 -15.75
C PRO A 63 -0.08 -6.60 -16.00
N ASN A 64 0.71 -6.03 -16.93
CA ASN A 64 2.06 -6.48 -17.23
C ASN A 64 2.85 -5.41 -17.99
N LYS A 65 4.18 -5.58 -18.04
CA LYS A 65 5.11 -4.64 -18.70
C LYS A 65 4.92 -4.52 -20.22
N VAL A 66 4.43 -5.55 -20.91
CA VAL A 66 4.20 -5.45 -22.36
C VAL A 66 3.03 -4.50 -22.65
N PHE A 67 1.98 -4.58 -21.85
CA PHE A 67 0.88 -3.62 -21.93
C PHE A 67 1.36 -2.22 -21.56
N ALA A 68 2.25 -2.11 -20.57
CA ALA A 68 2.86 -0.85 -20.19
C ALA A 68 3.60 -0.15 -21.33
N ASP A 69 4.53 -0.88 -21.94
CA ASP A 69 5.34 -0.35 -23.03
C ASP A 69 4.48 0.05 -24.25
N TYR A 70 3.32 -0.59 -24.45
CA TYR A 70 2.36 -0.14 -25.46
C TYR A 70 1.73 1.22 -25.10
N ILE A 71 1.29 1.40 -23.86
CA ILE A 71 0.66 2.63 -23.39
C ILE A 71 1.63 3.82 -23.39
N SER A 72 2.88 3.59 -22.97
CA SER A 72 3.90 4.64 -22.85
C SER A 72 4.25 5.32 -24.18
N ASN A 73 3.98 4.66 -25.31
CA ASN A 73 4.18 5.22 -26.65
C ASN A 73 2.95 5.96 -27.20
N VAL A 74 1.74 5.63 -26.74
CA VAL A 74 0.50 6.21 -27.29
C VAL A 74 0.27 7.65 -26.84
N LEU A 75 0.59 8.01 -25.60
CA LEU A 75 0.43 9.39 -25.12
C LEU A 75 1.38 10.39 -25.82
N PRO A 76 2.67 10.06 -26.03
CA PRO A 76 3.56 10.87 -26.87
C PRO A 76 3.06 11.07 -28.30
N GLU A 77 2.46 10.04 -28.92
CA GLU A 77 1.85 10.17 -30.26
C GLU A 77 0.67 11.15 -30.27
N LEU A 78 0.02 11.38 -29.13
CA LEU A 78 -1.04 12.36 -28.95
C LEU A 78 -0.50 13.77 -28.59
N GLY A 79 0.82 13.94 -28.51
CA GLY A 79 1.47 15.20 -28.19
C GLY A 79 1.65 15.49 -26.69
N GLU A 80 1.39 14.51 -25.83
CA GLU A 80 1.48 14.63 -24.37
C GLU A 80 2.80 14.06 -23.81
N GLU A 81 3.25 14.56 -22.66
CA GLU A 81 4.38 13.98 -21.95
C GLU A 81 4.08 12.55 -21.46
N THR A 82 5.12 11.73 -21.30
CA THR A 82 4.97 10.37 -20.77
C THR A 82 4.40 10.38 -19.36
N VAL A 83 3.41 9.53 -19.12
CA VAL A 83 2.76 9.36 -17.82
C VAL A 83 3.46 8.24 -17.05
N PRO A 84 3.70 8.38 -15.73
CA PRO A 84 4.21 7.32 -14.89
C PRO A 84 3.37 6.05 -14.97
N GLU A 85 4.06 4.91 -14.99
CA GLU A 85 3.44 3.61 -15.06
C GLU A 85 4.06 2.63 -14.09
N THR A 86 3.21 1.75 -13.54
CA THR A 86 3.61 0.63 -12.70
C THR A 86 2.73 -0.60 -12.95
N SER A 87 3.14 -1.74 -12.42
CA SER A 87 2.31 -2.94 -12.34
C SER A 87 2.02 -3.30 -10.88
N MET A 88 0.97 -4.08 -10.64
CA MET A 88 0.68 -4.58 -9.29
C MET A 88 1.85 -5.35 -8.68
N GLU A 89 2.65 -6.03 -9.51
CA GLU A 89 3.83 -6.75 -9.04
C GLU A 89 4.99 -5.81 -8.65
N GLN A 90 5.15 -4.69 -9.37
CA GLN A 90 6.13 -3.66 -9.01
C GLN A 90 5.73 -2.96 -7.71
N VAL A 91 4.47 -2.54 -7.59
CA VAL A 91 3.91 -1.96 -6.35
C VAL A 91 4.13 -2.90 -5.17
N LEU A 92 3.80 -4.19 -5.33
CA LEU A 92 4.02 -5.19 -4.28
C LEU A 92 5.50 -5.32 -3.91
N SER A 93 6.40 -5.37 -4.90
CA SER A 93 7.84 -5.48 -4.68
C SER A 93 8.40 -4.30 -3.88
N GLU A 94 8.00 -3.08 -4.23
CA GLU A 94 8.41 -1.84 -3.55
C GLU A 94 7.90 -1.81 -2.12
N VAL A 95 6.61 -2.11 -1.89
CA VAL A 95 6.00 -2.18 -0.55
C VAL A 95 6.73 -3.21 0.34
N LEU A 96 7.17 -4.33 -0.25
CA LEU A 96 7.92 -5.38 0.43
C LEU A 96 9.43 -5.13 0.47
N ASN A 97 9.92 -3.97 0.00
CA ASN A 97 11.34 -3.62 -0.10
C ASN A 97 12.19 -4.70 -0.80
N HIS A 98 11.61 -5.40 -1.79
CA HIS A 98 12.25 -6.50 -2.51
C HIS A 98 12.78 -7.65 -1.61
N LYS A 99 12.29 -7.77 -0.37
CA LYS A 99 12.80 -8.74 0.62
C LYS A 99 12.26 -10.16 0.43
N TYR A 100 11.09 -10.28 -0.21
CA TYR A 100 10.35 -11.54 -0.26
C TYR A 100 10.14 -11.98 -1.70
N LYS A 101 10.28 -13.28 -1.92
CA LYS A 101 9.75 -13.93 -3.13
C LYS A 101 8.24 -14.09 -2.95
N TYR A 102 7.51 -13.91 -4.04
CA TYR A 102 6.07 -14.12 -4.08
C TYR A 102 5.67 -14.82 -5.37
N LEU A 103 4.49 -15.42 -5.35
CA LEU A 103 3.91 -16.06 -6.53
C LEU A 103 3.33 -14.96 -7.44
N SER A 104 3.85 -14.84 -8.66
CA SER A 104 3.32 -13.92 -9.66
C SER A 104 1.93 -14.34 -10.14
N PHE A 105 1.14 -13.40 -10.66
CA PHE A 105 -0.20 -13.70 -11.15
C PHE A 105 -0.16 -14.74 -12.27
N PHE A 106 0.79 -14.61 -13.20
CA PHE A 106 0.98 -15.57 -14.29
C PHE A 106 1.29 -16.99 -13.78
N LYS A 107 2.18 -17.12 -12.79
CA LYS A 107 2.52 -18.42 -12.19
C LYS A 107 1.31 -19.02 -11.46
N GLN A 108 0.55 -18.20 -10.74
CA GLN A 108 -0.68 -18.63 -10.07
C GLN A 108 -1.69 -19.20 -11.09
N VAL A 109 -1.96 -18.47 -12.17
CA VAL A 109 -2.88 -18.92 -13.22
C VAL A 109 -2.40 -20.21 -13.89
N ASN A 110 -1.10 -20.31 -14.19
CA ASN A 110 -0.54 -21.53 -14.76
C ASN A 110 -0.68 -22.74 -13.82
N GLU A 111 -0.39 -22.57 -12.53
CA GLU A 111 -0.58 -23.65 -11.53
C GLU A 111 -2.05 -24.07 -11.43
N LEU A 112 -3.00 -23.12 -11.45
CA LEU A 112 -4.43 -23.41 -11.44
C LEU A 112 -4.87 -24.23 -12.66
N LEU A 113 -4.34 -23.93 -13.85
CA LEU A 113 -4.70 -24.61 -15.09
C LEU A 113 -4.03 -25.98 -15.24
N THR A 114 -2.80 -26.14 -14.75
CA THR A 114 -2.01 -27.36 -14.97
C THR A 114 -2.09 -28.34 -13.81
N LYS A 115 -2.25 -27.87 -12.57
CA LYS A 115 -2.23 -28.67 -11.35
C LYS A 115 -3.25 -28.12 -10.33
N PRO A 116 -4.57 -28.30 -10.57
CA PRO A 116 -5.60 -27.79 -9.68
C PRO A 116 -5.59 -28.54 -8.34
N ILE A 117 -4.95 -27.94 -7.33
CA ILE A 117 -4.94 -28.46 -5.96
C ILE A 117 -6.04 -27.76 -5.15
N SER A 118 -6.96 -28.53 -4.55
CA SER A 118 -8.11 -27.99 -3.81
C SER A 118 -7.72 -26.98 -2.73
N ASP A 119 -6.69 -27.30 -1.92
CA ASP A 119 -6.21 -26.40 -0.86
C ASP A 119 -5.63 -25.09 -1.40
N PHE A 120 -5.02 -25.13 -2.58
CA PHE A 120 -4.48 -23.94 -3.22
C PHE A 120 -5.60 -23.02 -3.70
N ILE A 121 -6.65 -23.59 -4.32
CA ILE A 121 -7.84 -22.87 -4.78
C ILE A 121 -8.55 -22.22 -3.59
N LYS A 122 -8.88 -22.99 -2.55
CA LYS A 122 -9.53 -22.47 -1.33
C LYS A 122 -8.75 -21.34 -0.68
N ARG A 123 -7.41 -21.42 -0.69
CA ARG A 123 -6.55 -20.37 -0.15
C ARG A 123 -6.64 -19.08 -0.99
N ILE A 124 -6.70 -19.20 -2.32
CA ILE A 124 -6.88 -18.04 -3.21
C ILE A 124 -8.26 -17.42 -2.97
N GLU A 125 -9.32 -18.21 -2.99
CA GLU A 125 -10.70 -17.75 -2.74
C GLU A 125 -10.82 -17.00 -1.42
N TYR A 126 -10.26 -17.57 -0.35
CA TYR A 126 -10.24 -16.91 0.96
C TYR A 126 -9.49 -15.59 0.92
N LYS A 127 -8.25 -15.56 0.40
CA LYS A 127 -7.43 -14.34 0.36
C LYS A 127 -7.99 -13.24 -0.57
N SER A 128 -8.86 -13.61 -1.51
CA SER A 128 -9.54 -12.68 -2.43
C SER A 128 -10.90 -12.21 -1.92
N SER A 129 -11.34 -12.65 -0.73
CA SER A 129 -12.65 -12.31 -0.17
C SER A 129 -12.63 -11.00 0.62
N PHE A 130 -13.79 -10.34 0.71
CA PHE A 130 -13.98 -9.20 1.61
C PHE A 130 -13.83 -9.58 3.09
N ASP A 131 -14.19 -10.81 3.46
CA ASP A 131 -14.01 -11.32 4.82
C ASP A 131 -12.54 -11.34 5.25
N PHE A 132 -11.63 -11.62 4.32
CA PHE A 132 -10.20 -11.56 4.57
C PHE A 132 -9.73 -10.13 4.88
N ILE A 133 -10.20 -9.14 4.12
CA ILE A 133 -9.91 -7.72 4.36
C ILE A 133 -10.46 -7.30 5.73
N ALA A 134 -11.73 -7.60 6.01
CA ALA A 134 -12.34 -7.28 7.30
C ALA A 134 -11.67 -8.00 8.48
N SER A 135 -11.07 -9.18 8.26
CA SER A 135 -10.27 -9.89 9.25
C SER A 135 -8.92 -9.21 9.48
N LEU A 136 -8.25 -8.74 8.42
CA LEU A 136 -7.02 -7.96 8.53
C LEU A 136 -7.23 -6.66 9.30
N ASP A 137 -8.31 -5.92 9.04
CA ASP A 137 -8.61 -4.67 9.77
C ASP A 137 -8.79 -4.92 11.27
N ARG A 138 -9.53 -5.98 11.63
CA ARG A 138 -9.68 -6.41 13.04
C ARG A 138 -8.35 -6.84 13.65
N PHE A 139 -7.49 -7.50 12.87
CA PHE A 139 -6.17 -7.91 13.33
C PHE A 139 -5.24 -6.72 13.54
N ILE A 140 -5.30 -5.68 12.71
CA ILE A 140 -4.54 -4.44 12.91
C ILE A 140 -4.91 -3.80 14.25
N LEU A 141 -6.20 -3.74 14.59
CA LEU A 141 -6.67 -3.28 15.90
C LEU A 141 -6.18 -4.19 17.04
N HIS A 142 -6.13 -5.50 16.82
CA HIS A 142 -5.56 -6.43 17.81
C HIS A 142 -4.07 -6.16 18.04
N ILE A 143 -3.28 -5.95 16.98
CA ILE A 143 -1.85 -5.59 17.08
C ILE A 143 -1.70 -4.30 17.88
N GLU A 144 -2.47 -3.26 17.54
CA GLU A 144 -2.37 -1.96 18.21
C GLU A 144 -2.57 -2.05 19.72
N ASN A 145 -3.43 -2.95 20.18
CA ASN A 145 -3.75 -3.10 21.60
C ASN A 145 -2.87 -4.10 22.36
N HIS A 146 -2.13 -4.99 21.68
CA HIS A 146 -1.46 -6.12 22.35
C HIS A 146 0.02 -6.30 22.00
N TYR A 147 0.50 -5.70 20.91
CA TYR A 147 1.86 -5.95 20.40
C TYR A 147 2.87 -4.93 20.90
N PHE A 148 2.44 -3.81 21.48
CA PHE A 148 3.30 -2.88 22.18
C PHE A 148 3.23 -3.18 23.68
N ARG A 149 4.39 -3.34 24.31
CA ARG A 149 4.51 -3.52 25.76
C ARG A 149 5.64 -2.64 26.25
N ALA A 150 5.31 -1.51 26.85
CA ALA A 150 6.31 -0.61 27.37
C ALA A 150 7.10 -1.24 28.54
N GLU A 151 8.38 -0.89 28.62
CA GLU A 151 9.28 -1.22 29.72
C GLU A 151 10.04 0.05 30.13
N ASP A 152 10.50 0.10 31.39
CA ASP A 152 11.29 1.23 31.87
C ASP A 152 12.60 1.34 31.08
N VAL A 153 12.90 2.53 30.56
CA VAL A 153 14.13 2.77 29.79
C VAL A 153 15.07 3.66 30.60
N LYS A 154 16.17 3.08 31.05
CA LYS A 154 17.25 3.84 31.69
C LYS A 154 18.06 4.58 30.62
N LEU A 155 17.70 5.84 30.37
CA LEU A 155 18.32 6.69 29.35
C LEU A 155 19.76 7.08 29.71
N THR A 156 19.99 7.40 30.99
CA THR A 156 21.33 7.70 31.53
C THR A 156 21.50 7.06 32.91
N LYS A 157 22.63 7.30 33.59
CA LYS A 157 22.82 6.84 34.97
C LYS A 157 21.75 7.37 35.93
N HIS A 158 21.18 8.53 35.65
CA HIS A 158 20.29 9.27 36.55
C HIS A 158 18.88 9.50 36.00
N ILE A 159 18.63 9.27 34.71
CA ILE A 159 17.34 9.49 34.06
C ILE A 159 16.78 8.15 33.60
N THR A 160 15.59 7.82 34.09
CA THR A 160 14.79 6.67 33.65
C THR A 160 13.46 7.19 33.11
N VAL A 161 13.10 6.74 31.91
CA VAL A 161 11.79 7.00 31.32
C VAL A 161 10.85 5.85 31.75
N PRO A 162 9.78 6.12 32.51
CA PRO A 162 8.88 5.08 32.98
C PRO A 162 8.09 4.43 31.84
N ALA A 163 7.82 3.13 31.97
CA ALA A 163 7.02 2.35 31.02
C ALA A 163 5.64 2.97 30.78
N GLU A 164 4.94 3.38 31.85
CA GLU A 164 3.61 3.99 31.76
C GLU A 164 3.60 5.24 30.86
N PHE A 165 4.64 6.07 30.96
CA PHE A 165 4.77 7.27 30.13
C PHE A 165 5.03 6.93 28.65
N ILE A 166 5.82 5.88 28.38
CA ILE A 166 6.09 5.41 27.02
C ILE A 166 4.82 4.83 26.39
N GLU A 167 4.05 4.05 27.13
CA GLU A 167 2.76 3.50 26.71
C GLU A 167 1.76 4.62 26.38
N GLU A 168 1.66 5.63 27.26
CA GLU A 168 0.84 6.82 27.02
C GLU A 168 1.24 7.52 25.70
N GLN A 169 2.53 7.67 25.43
CA GLN A 169 2.98 8.26 24.18
C GLN A 169 2.62 7.38 22.98
N PHE A 170 2.73 6.05 23.07
CA PHE A 170 2.32 5.15 22.00
C PHE A 170 0.84 5.32 21.63
N HIS A 171 -0.05 5.45 22.62
CA HIS A 171 -1.46 5.71 22.38
C HIS A 171 -1.75 7.15 21.91
N ARG A 172 -1.00 8.15 22.42
CA ARG A 172 -1.16 9.55 22.00
C ARG A 172 -0.86 9.75 20.51
N PHE A 173 0.12 9.04 19.98
CA PHE A 173 0.49 9.12 18.55
C PHE A 173 -0.36 8.19 17.66
N ASN A 174 -1.58 7.82 18.06
CA ASN A 174 -2.44 6.89 17.31
C ASN A 174 -2.77 7.30 15.87
N ARG A 175 -2.70 8.59 15.55
CA ARG A 175 -2.89 9.13 14.19
C ARG A 175 -1.82 8.69 13.20
N TYR A 176 -0.66 8.23 13.67
CA TYR A 176 0.39 7.69 12.83
C TYR A 176 0.32 6.16 12.75
N PRO A 177 0.74 5.54 11.63
CA PRO A 177 0.96 4.09 11.58
C PRO A 177 1.89 3.63 12.71
N MET A 178 1.59 2.50 13.34
CA MET A 178 2.26 2.02 14.58
C MET A 178 3.80 2.14 14.52
N ARG A 179 4.44 1.66 13.46
CA ARG A 179 5.92 1.71 13.33
C ARG A 179 6.47 3.11 13.09
N GLN A 180 5.68 4.02 12.55
CA GLN A 180 6.07 5.43 12.36
C GLN A 180 5.97 6.21 13.68
N ARG A 181 5.13 5.76 14.64
CA ARG A 181 5.02 6.37 15.98
C ARG A 181 6.35 6.41 16.72
N PHE A 182 7.20 5.40 16.53
CA PHE A 182 8.47 5.25 17.26
C PHE A 182 9.39 6.46 17.09
N GLU A 183 9.43 7.05 15.90
CA GLU A 183 10.24 8.25 15.64
C GLU A 183 9.67 9.46 16.38
N ALA A 184 8.39 9.75 16.14
CA ALA A 184 7.70 10.89 16.73
C ALA A 184 7.70 10.86 18.26
N MET A 185 7.45 9.69 18.86
CA MET A 185 7.48 9.55 20.32
C MET A 185 8.89 9.66 20.89
N THR A 186 9.92 9.15 20.19
CA THR A 186 11.30 9.27 20.64
C THR A 186 11.67 10.74 20.77
N ASP A 187 11.37 11.51 19.72
CA ASP A 187 11.67 12.95 19.68
C ASP A 187 10.88 13.69 20.76
N TYR A 188 9.59 13.39 20.92
CA TYR A 188 8.76 14.00 21.95
C TYR A 188 9.22 13.68 23.38
N ILE A 189 9.51 12.41 23.69
CA ILE A 189 10.00 12.00 25.01
C ILE A 189 11.29 12.72 25.34
N LEU A 190 12.24 12.76 24.39
CA LEU A 190 13.53 13.41 24.60
C LEU A 190 13.39 14.92 24.82
N ASP A 191 12.53 15.59 24.05
CA ASP A 191 12.26 17.02 24.26
C ASP A 191 11.65 17.29 25.64
N MET A 192 10.76 16.41 26.12
CA MET A 192 10.23 16.51 27.49
C MET A 192 11.34 16.31 28.54
N MET A 193 12.22 15.32 28.34
CA MET A 193 13.35 15.08 29.25
C MET A 193 14.35 16.24 29.28
N LYS A 194 14.59 16.92 28.14
CA LYS A 194 15.43 18.14 28.10
C LYS A 194 14.90 19.21 29.04
N VAL A 195 13.59 19.46 28.98
CA VAL A 195 12.92 20.50 29.79
C VAL A 195 12.92 20.11 31.26
N GLN A 196 12.57 18.85 31.58
CA GLN A 196 12.40 18.41 32.97
C GLN A 196 13.73 18.28 33.72
N TYR A 197 14.79 17.81 33.06
CA TYR A 197 16.07 17.47 33.71
C TYR A 197 17.24 18.38 33.29
N ALA A 198 16.97 19.46 32.55
CA ALA A 198 18.01 20.30 31.92
C ALA A 198 19.06 19.47 31.16
N PHE A 199 18.59 18.41 30.51
CA PHE A 199 19.40 17.37 29.90
C PHE A 199 19.75 17.71 28.46
N THR A 200 21.01 17.55 28.06
CA THR A 200 21.43 17.72 26.67
C THR A 200 21.31 16.39 25.93
N VAL A 201 20.30 16.29 25.06
CA VAL A 201 20.09 15.08 24.24
C VAL A 201 21.15 15.00 23.14
N THR A 202 21.89 13.90 23.15
CA THR A 202 22.82 13.52 22.10
C THR A 202 22.16 12.57 21.07
N THR A 203 22.78 12.46 19.89
CA THR A 203 22.38 11.48 18.86
C THR A 203 22.42 10.05 19.39
N THR A 204 23.33 9.76 20.31
CA THR A 204 23.48 8.43 20.94
C THR A 204 22.26 8.06 21.76
N GLU A 205 21.80 8.96 22.63
CA GLU A 205 20.63 8.74 23.48
C GLU A 205 19.35 8.64 22.65
N ARG A 206 19.25 9.46 21.59
CA ARG A 206 18.15 9.34 20.62
C ARG A 206 18.08 7.97 19.98
N ASN A 207 19.20 7.49 19.44
CA ASN A 207 19.25 6.19 18.78
C ASN A 207 19.01 5.04 19.76
N PHE A 208 19.49 5.17 21.00
CA PHE A 208 19.24 4.20 22.07
C PHE A 208 17.75 4.11 22.41
N LEU A 209 17.10 5.24 22.73
CA LEU A 209 15.68 5.26 23.08
C LEU A 209 14.81 4.74 21.92
N LYS A 210 15.10 5.18 20.68
CA LYS A 210 14.41 4.67 19.47
C LYS A 210 14.53 3.16 19.33
N LYS A 211 15.69 2.58 19.68
CA LYS A 211 15.95 1.14 19.61
C LYS A 211 15.17 0.38 20.68
N GLU A 212 15.13 0.89 21.91
CA GLU A 212 14.36 0.27 23.00
C GLU A 212 12.85 0.32 22.73
N ILE A 213 12.33 1.48 22.31
CA ILE A 213 10.92 1.62 21.88
C ILE A 213 10.56 0.65 20.75
N LYS A 214 11.46 0.49 19.77
CA LYS A 214 11.24 -0.50 18.72
C LYS A 214 11.15 -1.92 19.29
N ARG A 215 12.02 -2.29 20.24
CA ARG A 215 12.02 -3.63 20.85
C ARG A 215 10.74 -3.95 21.62
N MET A 216 10.10 -2.94 22.19
CA MET A 216 8.80 -3.05 22.86
C MET A 216 7.66 -3.45 21.93
N PHE A 217 7.86 -3.37 20.60
CA PHE A 217 6.87 -3.78 19.61
C PHE A 217 7.19 -5.16 19.01
N ALA A 218 6.32 -6.14 19.27
CA ALA A 218 6.45 -7.49 18.71
C ALA A 218 6.25 -7.53 17.18
N GLY A 219 5.57 -6.53 16.61
CA GLY A 219 5.17 -6.50 15.20
C GLY A 219 6.20 -5.93 14.23
N ASN A 220 7.51 -5.99 14.53
CA ASN A 220 8.55 -5.43 13.64
C ASN A 220 8.91 -6.30 12.43
N ASN A 221 8.54 -7.58 12.44
CA ASN A 221 8.82 -8.51 11.35
C ASN A 221 7.53 -8.78 10.56
N ASP A 222 7.49 -8.36 9.29
CA ASP A 222 6.31 -8.47 8.42
C ASP A 222 5.82 -9.91 8.26
N LEU A 223 6.77 -10.85 8.11
CA LEU A 223 6.42 -12.25 7.91
C LEU A 223 5.89 -12.90 9.18
N GLN A 224 6.47 -12.55 10.33
CA GLN A 224 5.97 -13.03 11.62
C GLN A 224 4.57 -12.49 11.89
N VAL A 225 4.34 -11.18 11.65
CA VAL A 225 3.01 -10.58 11.77
C VAL A 225 2.00 -11.26 10.84
N TYR A 226 2.39 -11.59 9.60
CA TYR A 226 1.51 -12.31 8.68
C TYR A 226 1.21 -13.75 9.12
N LYS A 227 2.18 -14.43 9.75
CA LYS A 227 1.97 -15.75 10.36
C LYS A 227 1.03 -15.66 11.57
N ASP A 228 1.25 -14.66 12.42
CA ASP A 228 0.44 -14.42 13.62
C ASP A 228 -1.01 -14.08 13.25
N PHE A 229 -1.24 -13.37 12.14
CA PHE A 229 -2.58 -13.13 11.60
C PHE A 229 -3.35 -14.43 11.39
N PHE A 230 -2.74 -15.43 10.73
CA PHE A 230 -3.41 -16.70 10.48
C PHE A 230 -3.62 -17.52 11.74
N ALA A 231 -2.70 -17.45 12.70
CA ALA A 231 -2.87 -18.07 14.01
C ALA A 231 -4.05 -17.42 14.77
N TRP A 232 -4.10 -16.08 14.81
CA TRP A 232 -5.16 -15.31 15.44
C TRP A 232 -6.53 -15.53 14.77
N ALA A 233 -6.56 -15.63 13.44
CA ALA A 233 -7.77 -15.90 12.68
C ALA A 233 -8.27 -17.37 12.79
N GLY A 234 -7.56 -18.22 13.54
CA GLY A 234 -7.89 -19.64 13.72
C GLY A 234 -7.68 -20.48 12.46
N LYS A 235 -6.82 -20.02 11.53
CA LYS A 235 -6.56 -20.66 10.22
C LYS A 235 -5.05 -20.80 9.93
N PRO A 236 -4.23 -21.36 10.85
CA PRO A 236 -2.77 -21.45 10.68
C PRO A 236 -2.34 -22.22 9.43
N GLU A 237 -3.16 -23.17 8.97
CA GLU A 237 -2.93 -23.97 7.77
C GLU A 237 -2.91 -23.17 6.47
N LEU A 238 -3.54 -21.98 6.45
CA LEU A 238 -3.57 -21.09 5.28
C LEU A 238 -2.28 -20.27 5.13
N PHE A 239 -1.42 -20.24 6.14
CA PHE A 239 -0.08 -19.69 6.02
C PHE A 239 0.84 -20.72 5.33
N LYS A 240 1.33 -20.37 4.13
CA LYS A 240 2.29 -21.18 3.37
C LYS A 240 3.39 -20.28 2.81
N MET A 241 4.63 -20.61 3.15
CA MET A 241 5.81 -20.04 2.51
C MET A 241 6.00 -20.71 1.16
N ARG A 242 6.02 -19.93 0.09
CA ARG A 242 6.34 -20.37 -1.27
C ARG A 242 7.25 -19.35 -1.93
#